data_AF-A0A925EC47-F1
#
_entry.id   AF-A0A925EC47-F1
#
_cell.length_a   1.000
_cell.length_b   1.000
_cell.length_c   1.000
_cell.angle_alpha   90.00
_cell.angle_beta   90.00
_cell.angle_gamma   90.00
#
_symmetry.space_group_name_H-M   'P 1'
#
loop_
_entity.id
_entity.type
_entity.pdbx_description
1 polymer ?
#
loop_
_entity_poly.entity_id
_entity_poly.type
_entity_poly.pdbx_seq_one_letter_code
_entity_poly.pdbx_strand_id
1 'polypeptide(L)'
;MSDKFEENLDKAVESYEKGFDKLAPKLENAVEKIGRGANKLYIGCATIFANLFFAAFCLWGVYAASVSWKLQNEGEITTGTVTRLEESETSEGYCCVYAPIVEFEVNGQTYSFENDNASSSPDYQIGSQVGVRYDPADPNTAQINEFSDRWLFPIIIIPAMTIAALILNFFMIRAWRRGEDLLSDQLV
;
A
#
# COMPACT_ATOMS: atom_id res chain seq x y z
N MET A 1 -34.74 44.00 -52.80
CA MET A 1 -34.76 42.54 -52.51
C MET A 1 -33.65 42.18 -51.53
N SER A 2 -32.50 42.86 -51.57
CA SER A 2 -31.40 42.78 -50.60
C SER A 2 -31.81 43.17 -49.17
N ASP A 3 -32.49 44.30 -48.97
CA ASP A 3 -32.73 44.85 -47.62
C ASP A 3 -33.57 43.94 -46.73
N LYS A 4 -34.60 43.30 -47.32
CA LYS A 4 -35.45 42.33 -46.61
C LYS A 4 -34.70 41.04 -46.28
N PHE A 5 -33.67 40.70 -47.06
CA PHE A 5 -32.82 39.54 -46.80
C PHE A 5 -31.85 39.83 -45.66
N GLU A 6 -31.22 41.01 -45.64
CA GLU A 6 -30.33 41.47 -44.56
C GLU A 6 -31.08 41.60 -43.23
N GLU A 7 -32.27 42.20 -43.19
CA GLU A 7 -33.07 42.33 -41.97
C GLU A 7 -33.46 40.96 -41.37
N ASN A 8 -33.75 39.97 -42.23
CA ASN A 8 -34.06 38.61 -41.77
C ASN A 8 -32.81 37.87 -41.28
N LEU A 9 -31.64 38.15 -41.88
CA LEU A 9 -30.37 37.60 -41.46
C LEU A 9 -29.97 38.13 -40.07
N ASP A 10 -30.11 39.44 -39.84
CA ASP A 10 -29.82 40.06 -38.55
C ASP A 10 -30.71 39.51 -37.43
N LYS A 11 -32.02 39.39 -37.68
CA LYS A 11 -32.96 38.79 -36.72
C LYS A 11 -32.62 37.32 -36.40
N ALA A 12 -32.15 36.58 -37.40
CA ALA A 12 -31.73 35.20 -37.20
C ALA A 12 -30.48 35.16 -36.31
N VAL A 13 -29.44 35.94 -36.63
CA VAL A 13 -28.20 36.04 -35.84
C VAL A 13 -28.50 36.44 -34.40
N GLU A 14 -29.31 37.47 -34.18
CA GLU A 14 -29.67 37.93 -32.82
C GLU A 14 -30.44 36.85 -32.04
N SER A 15 -31.29 36.07 -32.71
CA SER A 15 -31.98 34.94 -32.09
C SER A 15 -31.03 33.81 -31.71
N TYR A 16 -30.01 33.53 -32.52
CA TYR A 16 -28.99 32.53 -32.23
C TYR A 16 -28.09 32.98 -31.09
N GLU A 17 -27.62 34.23 -31.10
CA GLU A 17 -26.81 34.81 -30.02
C GLU A 17 -27.56 34.77 -28.68
N LYS A 18 -28.83 35.21 -28.64
CA LYS A 18 -29.66 35.11 -27.42
C LYS A 18 -29.87 33.67 -26.96
N GLY A 19 -29.95 32.73 -27.90
CA GLY A 19 -30.02 31.31 -27.60
C GLY A 19 -28.74 30.80 -26.95
N PHE A 20 -27.59 31.15 -27.54
CA PHE A 20 -26.26 30.77 -27.07
C PHE A 20 -25.94 31.39 -25.70
N ASP A 21 -26.17 32.69 -25.51
CA ASP A 21 -25.97 33.40 -24.24
C ASP A 21 -26.80 32.80 -23.10
N LYS A 22 -27.96 32.22 -23.42
CA LYS A 22 -28.81 31.53 -22.45
C LYS A 22 -28.35 30.10 -22.15
N LEU A 23 -27.60 29.48 -23.07
CA LEU A 23 -27.10 28.10 -22.98
C LEU A 23 -25.72 28.02 -22.33
N ALA A 24 -24.81 28.92 -22.69
CA ALA A 24 -23.44 28.99 -22.16
C ALA A 24 -23.38 28.89 -20.62
N PRO A 25 -24.09 29.72 -19.83
CA PRO A 25 -24.04 29.63 -18.37
C PRO A 25 -24.67 28.35 -17.83
N LYS A 26 -25.66 27.76 -18.52
CA LYS A 26 -26.25 26.47 -18.11
C LYS A 26 -25.26 25.33 -18.32
N LEU A 27 -24.51 25.37 -19.42
CA LEU A 27 -23.49 24.39 -19.75
C LEU A 27 -22.33 24.47 -18.76
N GLU A 28 -21.85 25.69 -18.47
CA GLU A 28 -20.80 25.95 -17.48
C GLU A 28 -21.21 25.43 -16.09
N ASN A 29 -22.40 25.80 -15.61
CA ASN A 29 -22.93 25.30 -14.33
C ASN A 29 -23.08 23.77 -14.30
N ALA A 30 -23.41 23.14 -15.44
CA ALA A 30 -23.53 21.68 -15.53
C ALA A 30 -22.14 21.01 -15.49
N VAL A 31 -21.18 21.52 -16.25
CA VAL A 31 -19.79 21.03 -16.27
C VAL A 31 -19.14 21.21 -14.91
N GLU A 32 -19.33 22.36 -14.24
CA GLU A 32 -18.82 22.61 -12.88
C GLU A 32 -19.38 21.61 -11.87
N LYS A 33 -20.70 21.34 -11.90
CA LYS A 33 -21.33 20.34 -11.02
C LYS A 33 -20.81 18.94 -11.28
N ILE A 34 -20.59 18.57 -12.54
CA ILE A 34 -20.04 17.28 -12.93
C ILE A 34 -18.59 17.16 -12.45
N GLY A 35 -17.75 18.17 -12.68
CA GLY A 35 -16.36 18.21 -12.22
C GLY A 35 -16.24 18.09 -10.70
N ARG A 36 -17.05 18.85 -9.96
CA ARG A 36 -17.11 18.78 -8.49
C ARG A 36 -17.58 17.41 -8.00
N GLY A 37 -18.56 16.80 -8.69
CA GLY A 37 -19.05 15.45 -8.38
C GLY A 37 -17.98 14.37 -8.62
N ALA A 38 -17.30 14.43 -9.77
CA ALA A 38 -16.22 13.52 -10.14
C ALA A 38 -15.02 13.63 -9.19
N ASN A 39 -14.63 14.85 -8.81
CA ASN A 39 -13.56 15.08 -7.84
C ASN A 39 -13.87 14.45 -6.47
N LYS A 40 -15.10 14.65 -5.96
CA LYS A 40 -15.54 14.03 -4.70
C LYS A 40 -15.55 12.50 -4.77
N LEU A 41 -15.97 11.93 -5.91
CA LEU A 41 -15.96 10.49 -6.13
C LEU A 41 -14.51 9.95 -6.16
N TYR A 42 -13.62 10.61 -6.90
CA TYR A 42 -12.21 10.25 -6.98
C TYR A 42 -11.54 10.26 -5.60
N ILE A 43 -11.71 11.33 -4.83
CA ILE A 43 -11.21 11.45 -3.45
C ILE A 43 -11.72 10.29 -2.58
N GLY A 44 -13.00 9.94 -2.70
CA GLY A 44 -13.59 8.80 -1.98
C GLY A 44 -12.96 7.47 -2.39
N CYS A 45 -12.87 7.19 -3.69
CA CYS A 45 -12.26 5.97 -4.21
C CYS A 45 -10.78 5.84 -3.82
N ALA A 46 -10.01 6.92 -3.96
CA ALA A 46 -8.60 6.96 -3.57
C ALA A 46 -8.42 6.70 -2.06
N THR A 47 -9.29 7.28 -1.22
CA THR A 47 -9.27 7.05 0.23
C THR A 47 -9.56 5.59 0.57
N ILE A 48 -10.56 4.97 -0.07
CA ILE A 48 -10.90 3.57 0.17
C ILE A 48 -9.73 2.67 -0.22
N PHE A 49 -9.16 2.89 -1.41
CA PHE A 49 -8.02 2.11 -1.89
C PHE A 49 -6.83 2.21 -0.94
N ALA A 50 -6.47 3.41 -0.49
CA ALA A 50 -5.39 3.61 0.46
C ALA A 50 -5.64 2.90 1.80
N ASN A 51 -6.87 2.95 2.33
CA ASN A 51 -7.21 2.25 3.57
C ASN A 51 -7.15 0.72 3.41
N LEU A 52 -7.53 0.17 2.24
CA LEU A 52 -7.39 -1.27 1.97
C LEU A 52 -5.92 -1.69 1.93
N PHE A 53 -5.06 -0.87 1.34
CA PHE A 53 -3.62 -1.09 1.36
C PHE A 53 -3.07 -1.12 2.80
N PHE A 54 -3.39 -0.13 3.62
CA PHE A 54 -2.97 -0.12 5.04
C PHE A 54 -3.53 -1.31 5.82
N ALA A 55 -4.79 -1.70 5.57
CA ALA A 55 -5.40 -2.84 6.21
C ALA A 55 -4.70 -4.15 5.87
N ALA A 56 -4.29 -4.34 4.60
CA ALA A 56 -3.54 -5.52 4.18
C ALA A 56 -2.20 -5.65 4.94
N PHE A 57 -1.45 -4.55 5.07
CA PHE A 57 -0.19 -4.54 5.84
C PHE A 57 -0.43 -4.78 7.34
N CYS A 58 -1.49 -4.21 7.91
CA CYS A 58 -1.86 -4.50 9.31
C CYS A 58 -2.22 -5.98 9.51
N LEU A 59 -2.97 -6.58 8.59
CA LEU A 59 -3.33 -8.01 8.65
C LEU A 59 -2.08 -8.89 8.57
N TRP A 60 -1.13 -8.57 7.71
CA TRP A 60 0.17 -9.24 7.68
C TRP A 60 0.90 -9.09 9.02
N GLY A 61 1.00 -7.88 9.56
CA GLY A 61 1.63 -7.63 10.86
C GLY A 61 0.99 -8.44 12.00
N VAL A 62 -0.34 -8.53 12.03
CA VAL A 62 -1.09 -9.34 13.01
C VAL A 62 -0.84 -10.83 12.80
N TYR A 63 -0.79 -11.31 11.56
CA TYR A 63 -0.44 -12.69 11.25
C TYR A 63 0.96 -13.03 11.77
N ALA A 64 1.96 -12.20 11.44
CA ALA A 64 3.33 -12.35 11.92
C ALA A 64 3.39 -12.36 13.46
N ALA A 65 2.71 -11.41 14.13
CA ALA A 65 2.61 -11.38 15.59
C ALA A 65 1.95 -12.64 16.17
N SER A 66 0.98 -13.22 15.47
CA SER A 66 0.28 -14.43 15.93
C SER A 66 1.18 -15.66 15.85
N VAL A 67 1.93 -15.81 14.75
CA VAL A 67 2.95 -16.85 14.59
C VAL A 67 4.03 -16.70 15.67
N SER A 68 4.51 -15.48 15.87
CA SER A 68 5.47 -15.11 16.91
C SER A 68 5.00 -15.48 18.32
N TRP A 69 3.72 -15.20 18.64
CA TRP A 69 3.11 -15.51 19.93
C TRP A 69 3.00 -17.03 20.15
N LYS A 70 2.60 -17.78 19.12
CA LYS A 70 2.52 -19.24 19.18
C LYS A 70 3.90 -19.85 19.44
N LEU A 71 4.91 -19.47 18.66
CA LEU A 71 6.29 -19.93 18.84
C LEU A 71 6.82 -19.59 20.25
N GLN A 72 6.50 -18.41 20.79
CA GLN A 72 6.93 -18.04 22.14
C GLN A 72 6.39 -18.98 23.23
N ASN A 73 5.12 -19.41 23.11
CA ASN A 73 4.44 -20.19 24.15
C ASN A 73 4.61 -21.70 23.98
N GLU A 74 4.58 -22.17 22.73
CA GLU A 74 4.52 -23.59 22.38
C GLU A 74 5.79 -24.06 21.66
N GLY A 75 6.63 -23.14 21.19
CA GLY A 75 7.79 -23.48 20.38
C GLY A 75 8.95 -24.05 21.21
N GLU A 76 9.61 -25.04 20.63
CA GLU A 76 10.84 -25.63 21.15
C GLU A 76 12.07 -25.01 20.50
N ILE A 77 13.20 -25.05 21.20
CA ILE A 77 14.47 -24.51 20.70
C ILE A 77 15.37 -25.67 20.26
N THR A 78 15.91 -25.55 19.06
CA THR A 78 16.97 -26.40 18.51
C THR A 78 18.11 -25.54 17.95
N THR A 79 19.19 -26.18 17.53
CA THR A 79 20.31 -25.50 16.87
C THR A 79 20.17 -25.70 15.36
N GLY A 80 20.15 -24.59 14.62
CA GLY A 80 20.21 -24.58 13.17
C GLY A 80 21.54 -24.09 12.65
N THR A 81 21.84 -24.36 11.39
CA THR A 81 23.03 -23.90 10.68
C THR A 81 22.63 -23.13 9.43
N VAL A 82 23.26 -21.98 9.19
CA VAL A 82 23.07 -21.22 7.95
C VAL A 82 23.78 -21.96 6.80
N THR A 83 23.03 -22.53 5.86
CA THR A 83 23.61 -23.33 4.76
C THR A 83 23.76 -22.55 3.46
N ARG A 84 22.90 -21.55 3.24
CA ARG A 84 22.91 -20.73 2.02
C ARG A 84 22.46 -19.31 2.31
N LEU A 85 22.93 -18.37 1.49
CA LEU A 85 22.37 -17.03 1.37
C LEU A 85 21.72 -16.96 -0.01
N GLU A 86 20.41 -16.70 -0.05
CA GLU A 86 19.71 -16.48 -1.30
C GLU A 86 19.78 -15.00 -1.67
N GLU A 87 20.22 -14.73 -2.89
CA GLU A 87 20.39 -13.38 -3.43
C GLU A 87 19.13 -13.00 -4.20
N SER A 88 18.45 -11.95 -3.74
CA SER A 88 17.39 -11.31 -4.51
C SER A 88 18.01 -10.25 -5.42
N GLU A 89 18.13 -10.57 -6.71
CA GLU A 89 18.53 -9.61 -7.74
C GLU A 89 17.34 -8.68 -8.06
N THR A 90 17.38 -7.45 -7.55
CA THR A 90 16.46 -6.42 -8.03
C THR A 90 17.05 -5.77 -9.28
N SER A 91 16.24 -5.67 -10.35
CA SER A 91 16.64 -5.26 -11.71
C SER A 91 17.15 -3.82 -11.88
N GLU A 92 17.40 -3.09 -10.79
CA GLU A 92 17.71 -1.65 -10.80
C GLU A 92 19.01 -1.27 -10.08
N GLY A 93 19.92 -2.21 -9.82
CA GLY A 93 21.27 -1.90 -9.34
C GLY A 93 21.36 -1.41 -7.89
N TYR A 94 20.28 -1.54 -7.12
CA TYR A 94 20.29 -1.35 -5.68
C TYR A 94 20.63 -2.68 -4.98
N CYS A 95 21.52 -2.56 -3.99
CA CYS A 95 22.09 -3.58 -3.10
C CYS A 95 21.30 -4.91 -2.99
N CYS A 96 22.02 -6.02 -3.11
CA CYS A 96 21.47 -7.37 -3.00
C CYS A 96 20.93 -7.62 -1.58
N VAL A 97 19.70 -8.12 -1.46
CA VAL A 97 19.16 -8.63 -0.19
C VAL A 97 19.60 -10.09 -0.07
N TYR A 98 20.30 -10.41 1.01
CA TYR A 98 20.76 -11.76 1.31
C TYR A 98 19.87 -12.39 2.37
N ALA A 99 19.02 -13.33 1.96
CA ALA A 99 18.18 -14.09 2.89
C ALA A 99 18.90 -15.37 3.33
N PRO A 100 19.27 -15.51 4.62
CA PRO A 100 19.88 -16.74 5.09
C PRO A 100 18.84 -17.86 5.15
N ILE A 101 19.20 -18.99 4.55
CA ILE A 101 18.48 -20.24 4.67
C ILE A 101 19.10 -21.01 5.82
N VAL A 102 18.29 -21.28 6.84
CA VAL A 102 18.71 -21.99 8.04
C VAL A 102 18.17 -23.40 7.99
N GLU A 103 19.06 -24.38 8.08
CA GLU A 103 18.72 -25.80 8.21
C GLU A 103 18.82 -26.24 9.66
N PHE A 104 17.88 -27.05 10.12
CA PHE A 104 17.87 -27.62 11.45
C PHE A 104 17.29 -29.03 11.44
N GLU A 105 17.66 -29.84 12.41
CA GLU A 105 17.21 -31.24 12.51
C GLU A 105 16.25 -31.42 13.69
N VAL A 106 15.14 -32.10 13.42
CA VAL A 106 14.15 -32.50 14.43
C VAL A 106 13.76 -33.95 14.17
N ASN A 107 13.86 -34.81 15.19
CA ASN A 107 13.48 -36.22 15.12
C ASN A 107 14.11 -37.00 13.94
N GLY A 108 15.35 -36.67 13.57
CA GLY A 108 16.06 -37.32 12.46
C GLY A 108 15.65 -36.83 11.06
N GLN A 109 14.83 -35.78 10.97
CA GLN A 109 14.44 -35.14 9.72
C GLN A 109 14.98 -33.70 9.67
N THR A 110 15.58 -33.33 8.54
CA THR A 110 16.08 -31.98 8.29
C THR A 110 14.96 -31.10 7.74
N TYR A 111 14.84 -29.91 8.32
CA TYR A 111 13.93 -28.85 7.89
C TYR A 111 14.75 -27.60 7.56
N SER A 112 14.25 -26.81 6.61
CA SER A 112 14.87 -25.54 6.20
C SER A 112 13.81 -24.46 6.14
N PHE A 113 14.15 -23.26 6.61
CA PHE A 113 13.31 -22.08 6.41
C PHE A 113 14.15 -20.89 5.94
N GLU A 114 13.53 -20.03 5.16
CA GLU A 114 14.08 -18.73 4.79
C GLU A 114 13.82 -17.74 5.93
N ASN A 115 14.84 -17.00 6.36
CA ASN A 115 14.62 -15.93 7.32
C ASN A 115 14.15 -14.67 6.59
N ASP A 116 12.83 -14.45 6.56
CA ASP A 116 12.18 -13.28 5.95
C ASP A 116 12.65 -11.93 6.54
N ASN A 117 13.28 -11.95 7.72
CA ASN A 117 13.83 -10.77 8.41
C ASN A 117 15.26 -10.42 7.99
N ALA A 118 15.69 -10.86 6.81
CA ALA A 118 17.01 -10.68 6.17
C ALA A 118 17.54 -9.24 6.02
N SER A 119 16.82 -8.24 6.52
CA SER A 119 17.24 -6.85 6.49
C SER A 119 18.30 -6.59 7.59
N SER A 120 19.57 -6.77 7.23
CA SER A 120 20.75 -6.19 7.87
C SER A 120 21.19 -6.73 9.24
N SER A 121 21.35 -8.04 9.41
CA SER A 121 22.37 -8.51 10.36
C SER A 121 23.61 -8.96 9.58
N PRO A 122 24.70 -8.16 9.54
CA PRO A 122 25.94 -8.50 8.81
C PRO A 122 26.69 -9.74 9.39
N ASP A 123 26.10 -10.44 10.36
CA ASP A 123 26.78 -11.49 11.13
C ASP A 123 26.40 -12.94 10.73
N TYR A 124 25.44 -13.14 9.82
CA TYR A 124 25.09 -14.50 9.36
C TYR A 124 26.06 -14.99 8.27
N GLN A 125 27.20 -15.53 8.70
CA GLN A 125 28.12 -16.25 7.85
C GLN A 125 27.57 -17.66 7.55
N ILE A 126 27.83 -18.16 6.34
CA ILE A 126 27.56 -19.56 6.00
C ILE A 126 28.33 -20.45 6.99
N GLY A 127 27.63 -21.40 7.60
CA GLY A 127 28.15 -22.29 8.65
C GLY A 127 27.98 -21.78 10.08
N SER A 128 27.45 -20.56 10.28
CA SER A 128 27.11 -20.07 11.62
C SER A 128 25.97 -20.88 12.23
N GLN A 129 26.10 -21.23 13.51
CA GLN A 129 25.04 -21.85 14.30
C GLN A 129 24.15 -20.77 14.89
N VAL A 130 22.84 -20.93 14.72
CA VAL A 130 21.82 -20.03 15.26
C VAL A 130 20.80 -20.82 16.07
N GLY A 131 20.29 -20.23 17.14
CA GLY A 131 19.17 -20.82 17.86
C GLY A 131 17.92 -20.74 16.99
N VAL A 132 17.30 -21.87 16.69
CA VAL A 132 16.04 -21.93 15.93
C VAL A 132 14.94 -22.30 16.90
N ARG A 133 13.84 -21.56 16.85
CA ARG A 133 12.62 -21.90 17.55
C ARG A 133 11.60 -22.38 16.53
N TYR A 134 11.05 -23.58 16.74
CA TYR A 134 10.11 -24.22 15.82
C TYR A 134 8.86 -24.67 16.57
N ASP A 135 7.74 -24.82 15.86
CA ASP A 135 6.52 -25.43 16.38
C ASP A 135 6.65 -26.96 16.37
N PRO A 136 6.61 -27.65 17.53
CA PRO A 136 6.70 -29.11 17.57
C PRO A 136 5.52 -29.83 16.89
N ALA A 137 4.37 -29.17 16.73
CA ALA A 137 3.23 -29.72 16.00
C ALA A 137 3.34 -29.53 14.48
N ASP A 138 4.09 -28.52 14.03
CA ASP A 138 4.41 -28.27 12.62
C ASP A 138 5.81 -27.65 12.47
N PRO A 139 6.85 -28.49 12.32
CA PRO A 139 8.24 -28.01 12.25
C PRO A 139 8.54 -27.10 11.07
N ASN A 140 7.67 -26.97 10.06
CA ASN A 140 7.85 -25.99 8.99
C ASN A 140 7.66 -24.55 9.48
N THR A 141 6.96 -24.35 10.60
CA THR A 141 6.82 -23.05 11.24
C THR A 141 8.01 -22.84 12.19
N ALA A 142 9.06 -22.20 11.68
CA ALA A 142 10.29 -21.94 12.43
C ALA A 142 10.81 -20.50 12.23
N GLN A 143 11.47 -19.97 13.25
CA GLN A 143 12.11 -18.65 13.23
C GLN A 143 13.41 -18.67 14.04
N ILE A 144 14.33 -17.76 13.72
CA ILE A 144 15.49 -17.54 14.58
C ILE A 144 15.01 -17.12 15.98
N ASN A 145 15.67 -17.63 17.02
CA ASN A 145 15.34 -17.37 18.41
C ASN A 145 15.86 -16.00 18.87
N GLU A 146 15.57 -14.96 18.10
CA GLU A 146 15.88 -13.57 18.41
C GLU A 146 14.59 -12.77 18.59
N PHE A 147 14.51 -12.02 19.68
CA PHE A 147 13.32 -11.22 19.99
C PHE A 147 13.13 -10.09 18.98
N SER A 148 14.23 -9.47 18.53
CA SER A 148 14.26 -8.44 17.49
C SER A 148 13.63 -8.95 16.21
N ASP A 149 14.10 -10.07 15.67
CA ASP A 149 13.59 -10.62 14.41
C ASP A 149 12.10 -10.92 14.49
N ARG A 150 11.66 -11.43 15.66
CA ARG A 150 10.28 -11.83 15.86
C ARG A 150 9.28 -10.68 16.05
N TRP A 151 9.69 -9.61 16.73
CA TRP A 151 8.76 -8.57 17.21
C TRP A 151 8.99 -7.19 16.59
N LEU A 152 10.17 -6.91 16.02
CA LEU A 152 10.50 -5.60 15.46
C LEU A 152 9.52 -5.23 14.33
N PHE A 153 9.25 -6.15 13.40
CA PHE A 153 8.35 -5.88 12.28
C PHE A 153 6.91 -5.56 12.72
N PRO A 154 6.21 -6.42 13.52
CA PRO A 154 4.86 -6.09 13.97
C PRO A 154 4.79 -4.83 14.84
N ILE A 155 5.77 -4.61 15.73
CA ILE A 155 5.80 -3.46 16.63
C ILE A 155 5.94 -2.15 15.87
N ILE A 156 6.64 -2.13 14.72
CA ILE A 156 6.83 -0.92 13.92
C ILE A 156 5.71 -0.74 12.91
N ILE A 157 5.39 -1.78 12.12
CA ILE A 157 4.49 -1.65 10.97
C ILE A 157 3.05 -1.35 11.40
N ILE A 158 2.52 -2.01 12.43
CA ILE A 158 1.14 -1.81 12.86
C ILE A 158 0.88 -0.35 13.30
N PRO A 159 1.65 0.24 14.25
CA PRO A 159 1.44 1.64 14.61
C PRO A 159 1.77 2.61 13.47
N ALA A 160 2.81 2.35 12.67
CA ALA A 160 3.13 3.22 11.54
C ALA A 160 1.98 3.30 10.53
N MET A 161 1.43 2.16 10.12
CA MET A 161 0.33 2.09 9.16
C MET A 161 -0.97 2.68 9.72
N THR A 162 -1.27 2.46 10.99
CA THR A 162 -2.46 3.03 11.63
C THR A 162 -2.37 4.56 11.76
N ILE A 163 -1.21 5.10 12.14
CA ILE A 163 -0.99 6.55 12.19
C ILE A 163 -1.07 7.15 10.78
N ALA A 164 -0.43 6.53 9.78
CA ALA A 164 -0.50 6.97 8.40
C ALA A 164 -1.94 7.01 7.88
N ALA A 165 -2.74 5.96 8.18
CA ALA A 165 -4.15 5.91 7.83
C ALA A 165 -4.94 7.05 8.50
N LEU A 166 -4.71 7.33 9.79
CA LEU A 166 -5.38 8.43 10.50
C LEU A 166 -5.03 9.80 9.91
N ILE A 167 -3.76 10.02 9.59
CA ILE A 167 -3.28 11.25 8.96
C ILE A 167 -3.92 11.41 7.58
N LEU A 168 -3.90 10.37 6.74
CA LEU A 168 -4.52 10.39 5.43
C LEU A 168 -6.01 10.71 5.54
N ASN A 169 -6.76 10.01 6.41
CA ASN A 169 -8.18 10.27 6.61
C ASN A 169 -8.43 11.71 7.10
N PHE A 170 -7.60 12.23 8.00
CA PHE A 170 -7.72 13.62 8.46
C PHE A 170 -7.53 14.62 7.32
N PHE A 171 -6.48 14.47 6.51
CA PHE A 171 -6.22 15.33 5.36
C PHE A 171 -7.32 15.21 4.29
N MET A 172 -7.80 14.00 4.02
CA MET A 172 -8.87 13.76 3.04
C MET A 172 -10.20 14.36 3.50
N ILE A 173 -10.59 14.20 4.77
CA ILE A 173 -11.77 14.87 5.34
C ILE A 173 -11.62 16.39 5.24
N ARG A 174 -10.41 16.91 5.51
CA ARG A 174 -10.11 18.34 5.42
C ARG A 174 -10.16 18.84 3.97
N ALA A 175 -9.66 18.09 3.00
CA ALA A 175 -9.73 18.42 1.58
C ALA A 175 -11.17 18.39 1.07
N TRP A 176 -11.95 17.38 1.49
CA TRP A 176 -13.37 17.27 1.15
C TRP A 176 -14.21 18.43 1.71
N ARG A 177 -13.85 18.93 2.90
CA ARG A 177 -14.44 20.15 3.49
C ARG A 177 -14.00 21.44 2.80
N ARG A 178 -12.81 21.50 2.23
CA ARG A 178 -12.26 22.70 1.56
C ARG A 178 -12.62 22.81 0.08
N GLY A 179 -13.08 21.73 -0.56
CA GLY A 179 -13.53 21.76 -1.95
C GLY A 179 -12.39 21.97 -2.95
N GLU A 180 -11.18 21.48 -2.63
CA GLU A 180 -10.00 21.58 -3.49
C GLU A 180 -10.20 20.71 -4.76
N ASP A 181 -10.08 21.31 -5.95
CA ASP A 181 -10.32 20.66 -7.25
C ASP A 181 -9.07 19.98 -7.82
N LEU A 182 -8.77 18.78 -7.33
CA LEU A 182 -7.58 17.99 -7.71
C LEU A 182 -7.57 17.53 -9.18
N LEU A 183 -8.72 17.49 -9.84
CA LEU A 183 -8.84 17.08 -11.24
C LEU A 183 -8.57 18.22 -12.24
N SER A 184 -8.60 19.48 -11.80
CA SER A 184 -8.38 20.63 -12.68
C SER A 184 -6.92 20.73 -13.16
N ASP A 185 -5.96 20.32 -12.31
CA ASP A 185 -4.52 20.30 -12.63
C ASP A 185 -4.09 19.16 -13.58
N GLN A 186 -4.94 18.15 -13.80
CA GLN A 186 -4.63 17.00 -14.68
C GLN A 186 -5.19 17.17 -16.11
N LEU A 187 -6.04 18.18 -16.34
CA LEU A 187 -6.75 18.43 -17.60
C LEU A 187 -6.28 19.71 -18.32
N VAL A 188 -5.20 20.33 -17.84
CA VAL A 188 -4.47 21.44 -18.49
C VAL A 188 -3.14 20.91 -18.99
#